data_AF-F5YX99-F1
#
_entry.id   AF-F5YX99-F1
#
_cell.length_a   1.000
_cell.length_b   1.000
_cell.length_c   1.000
_cell.angle_alpha   90.00
_cell.angle_beta   90.00
_cell.angle_gamma   90.00
#
_symmetry.space_group_name_H-M   'P 1'
#
loop_
_entity.id
_entity.type
_entity.pdbx_description
1 polymer ?
#
loop_
_entity_poly.entity_id
_entity_poly.type
_entity_poly.pdbx_seq_one_letter_code
_entity_poly.pdbx_strand_id
1 'polypeptide(L)' 'MMKIVEIGEEWVYRQRTYSSSDRVQIVSIEKRKQTTRVDIKFLDGDKAGTRENVPGTRLPRRWCDSSSMPS' A
#
# COMPACT_ATOMS: atom_id res chain seq x y z
N MET A 1 14.78 -1.51 -8.79
CA MET A 1 13.43 -1.30 -9.35
C MET A 1 12.59 -0.50 -8.34
N MET A 2 12.39 0.80 -8.55
CA MET A 2 11.50 1.60 -7.70
C MET A 2 10.06 1.22 -8.05
N LYS A 3 9.29 0.68 -7.10
CA LYS A 3 7.88 0.37 -7.34
C LYS A 3 7.12 1.68 -7.49
N ILE A 4 6.38 1.82 -8.59
CA ILE A 4 5.52 2.96 -8.83
C ILE A 4 4.32 2.81 -7.91
N VAL A 5 4.22 3.64 -6.89
CA VAL A 5 3.03 3.75 -6.04
C VAL A 5 2.16 4.86 -6.64
N GLU A 6 0.86 4.60 -6.79
CA GLU A 6 -0.11 5.56 -7.35
C GLU A 6 -1.27 5.80 -6.37
N ILE A 7 -1.82 7.02 -6.38
CA ILE A 7 -2.96 7.38 -5.53
C ILE A 7 -4.20 6.66 -6.04
N GLY A 8 -5.00 6.10 -5.13
CA GLY A 8 -6.18 5.31 -5.43
C GLY A 8 -5.89 3.82 -5.56
N GLU A 9 -4.62 3.42 -5.71
CA GLU A 9 -4.26 2.00 -5.78
C GLU A 9 -4.36 1.30 -4.45
N GLU A 10 -4.64 0.01 -4.54
CA GLU A 10 -4.75 -0.88 -3.41
C GLU A 10 -3.47 -1.68 -3.27
N TRP A 11 -2.95 -1.71 -2.05
CA TRP A 11 -1.68 -2.31 -1.71
C TRP A 11 -1.85 -3.23 -0.51
N VAL A 12 -0.95 -4.21 -0.42
CA VAL A 12 -0.83 -5.05 0.75
C VAL A 12 0.09 -4.35 1.73
N TYR A 13 -0.39 -4.15 2.96
CA TYR A 13 0.42 -3.76 4.09
C TYR A 13 0.66 -4.96 5.01
N ARG A 14 1.88 -5.08 5.52
CA ARG A 14 2.23 -6.09 6.53
C ARG A 14 3.03 -5.43 7.63
N GLN A 15 2.46 -5.40 8.85
CA GLN A 15 3.19 -4.89 10.01
C GLN A 15 4.34 -5.83 10.43
N ARG A 16 4.17 -7.15 10.30
CA ARG A 16 5.18 -8.16 10.62
C ARG A 16 5.17 -9.31 9.61
N THR A 17 6.29 -10.03 9.56
CA THR A 17 6.48 -11.23 8.72
C THR A 17 5.41 -12.31 8.95
N TYR A 18 4.83 -12.38 10.15
CA TYR A 18 3.78 -13.34 10.53
C TYR A 18 2.41 -12.72 10.80
N SER A 19 2.23 -11.42 10.52
CA SER A 19 0.91 -10.79 10.67
C SER A 19 0.04 -10.98 9.45
N SER A 20 -1.27 -10.89 9.66
CA SER A 20 -2.28 -10.81 8.61
C SER A 20 -1.91 -9.72 7.59
N SER A 21 -2.23 -9.99 6.33
CA SER A 21 -2.01 -9.03 5.25
C SER A 21 -3.17 -8.05 5.24
N ASP A 22 -2.92 -6.80 5.63
CA ASP A 22 -3.95 -5.77 5.64
C ASP A 22 -4.09 -5.16 4.24
N ARG A 23 -5.34 -5.03 3.77
CA ARG A 23 -5.64 -4.32 2.53
C ARG A 23 -5.66 -2.83 2.81
N VAL A 24 -4.86 -2.07 2.08
CA VAL A 24 -4.76 -0.62 2.23
C VAL A 24 -4.89 0.08 0.88
N GLN A 25 -5.41 1.29 0.87
CA GLN A 25 -5.51 2.14 -0.31
C GLN A 25 -4.61 3.36 -0.17
N ILE A 26 -3.88 3.72 -1.22
CA ILE A 26 -3.07 4.93 -1.21
C ILE A 26 -3.98 6.14 -1.36
N VAL A 27 -3.98 7.02 -0.37
CA VAL A 27 -4.74 8.28 -0.39
C VAL A 27 -3.88 9.44 -0.87
N SER A 28 -2.59 9.43 -0.56
CA SER A 28 -1.66 10.50 -0.94
C SER A 28 -0.23 10.00 -1.02
N ILE A 29 0.58 10.64 -1.86
CA ILE A 29 1.98 10.27 -2.06
C ILE A 29 2.82 11.52 -1.91
N GLU A 30 3.71 11.50 -0.93
CA GLU A 30 4.69 12.54 -0.69
C GLU A 30 6.08 12.06 -1.16
N LYS A 31 6.48 12.52 -2.33
CA LYS A 31 7.82 12.27 -2.87
C LYS A 31 8.79 13.32 -2.31
N ARG A 32 9.68 12.92 -1.40
CA ARG A 32 10.80 13.75 -0.94
C ARG A 32 12.08 13.37 -1.69
N LYS A 33 13.06 14.28 -1.69
CA LYS A 33 14.38 14.13 -2.37
C LYS A 33 15.09 12.79 -2.12
N GLN A 34 14.88 12.14 -0.97
CA GLN A 34 15.52 10.88 -0.60
C GLN A 34 14.56 9.79 -0.13
N THR A 35 13.27 10.09 0.05
CA THR A 35 12.31 9.13 0.58
C THR A 35 10.93 9.35 -0.03
N THR A 36 10.22 8.26 -0.29
CA THR A 36 8.82 8.32 -0.71
C THR A 36 7.96 7.89 0.46
N ARG A 37 7.16 8.82 0.97
CA ARG A 37 6.15 8.54 1.99
C ARG A 37 4.80 8.48 1.31
N VAL A 38 3.97 7.57 1.78
CA VAL A 38 2.64 7.34 1.22
C VAL A 38 1.65 7.26 2.37
N ASP A 39 0.58 8.01 2.22
CA ASP A 39 -0.56 7.98 3.12
C ASP A 39 -1.45 6.83 2.67
N ILE A 40 -1.57 5.82 3.51
CA ILE A 40 -2.38 4.63 3.26
C ILE A 40 -3.62 4.67 4.16
N LYS A 41 -4.76 4.28 3.61
CA LYS A 41 -5.99 4.06 4.35
C LYS A 41 -6.25 2.57 4.46
N PHE A 42 -6.40 2.08 5.68
CA PHE A 42 -6.80 0.70 5.91
C PHE A 42 -8.22 0.49 5.40
N LEU A 43 -8.39 -0.47 4.49
CA LEU A 43 -9.69 -0.89 3.97
C LEU A 43 -10.26 -2.08 4.75
N ASP A 44 -9.39 -2.84 5.40
CA ASP A 44 -9.74 -4.09 6.10
C ASP A 44 -9.04 -4.17 7.47
N GLY A 45 -9.51 -5.09 8.31
CA GLY A 45 -8.98 -5.33 9.66
C GLY A 45 -9.52 -4.38 10.73
N ASP A 46 -8.92 -4.48 11.92
CA ASP A 46 -9.30 -3.71 13.12
C ASP A 46 -9.09 -2.19 12.93
N LYS A 47 -8.18 -1.82 12.04
CA LYS A 47 -7.86 -0.42 11.71
C LYS A 47 -8.64 0.13 10.51
N ALA A 48 -9.60 -0.61 9.95
CA ALA A 48 -10.37 -0.18 8.78
C ALA A 48 -10.92 1.25 8.96
N GLY A 49 -10.68 2.10 7.96
CA GLY A 49 -11.03 3.52 7.99
C GLY A 49 -9.94 4.46 8.50
N THR A 50 -8.90 3.94 9.16
CA THR A 50 -7.77 4.73 9.66
C THR A 50 -6.79 5.06 8.54
N ARG A 51 -6.14 6.22 8.63
CA ARG A 51 -5.06 6.64 7.73
C ARG A 51 -3.72 6.58 8.45
N GLU A 52 -2.69 6.08 7.80
CA GLU A 52 -1.34 5.97 8.34
C GLU A 52 -0.32 6.37 7.28
N ASN A 53 0.69 7.15 7.70
CA ASN A 53 1.76 7.57 6.81
C ASN A 53 2.93 6.60 6.92
N VAL A 54 3.18 5.82 5.86
CA VAL A 54 4.23 4.80 5.84
C VAL A 54 5.24 5.09 4.72
N PRO A 55 6.49 4.65 4.87
CA PRO A 55 7.42 4.68 3.75
C PRO A 55 6.98 3.67 2.68
N GLY A 56 7.09 4.03 1.40
CA GLY A 56 6.69 3.15 0.28
C GLY A 56 7.41 1.79 0.26
N THR A 57 8.54 1.67 0.96
CA THR A 57 9.27 0.40 1.16
C THR A 57 8.49 -0.64 1.98
N ARG A 58 7.51 -0.22 2.81
CA ARG A 58 6.65 -1.08 3.63
C ARG A 58 5.48 -1.69 2.85
N LEU A 59 5.31 -1.32 1.59
CA LEU A 59 4.27 -1.84 0.72
C LEU A 59 4.88 -2.90 -0.21
N PRO A 60 4.92 -4.19 0.19
CA PRO A 60 5.61 -5.22 -0.56
C PRO A 60 4.99 -5.51 -1.93
N ARG A 61 3.68 -5.35 -2.11
CA ARG A 61 3.03 -5.58 -3.41
C ARG A 61 1.71 -4.83 -3.53
N ARG A 62 1.30 -4.53 -4.76
CA ARG A 62 -0.06 -4.13 -5.08
C ARG A 62 -1.01 -5.27 -4.67
N TRP A 63 -2.16 -4.91 -4.09
CA TRP A 63 -3.24 -5.85 -3.80
C TRP A 63 -3.91 -6.28 -5.10
N CYS A 64 -4.02 -5.36 -6.05
CA CYS A 64 -4.52 -5.63 -7.39
C CYS A 64 -3.42 -6.27 -8.24
N ASP A 65 -3.40 -7.60 -8.27
CA ASP A 65 -2.98 -8.35 -9.46
C ASP A 65 -3.81 -9.64 -9.52
N SER A 66 -5.03 -9.52 -10.04
CA SER A 66 -5.85 -10.66 -10.45
C SER A 66 -6.60 -10.36 -11.75
N SER A 67 -5.95 -9.69 -12.70
CA SER A 67 -6.45 -9.52 -14.06
C SER A 67 -5.30 -9.45 -15.07
N SER A 68 -4.41 -10.44 -15.04
CA SER A 68 -3.78 -10.92 -16.26
C SER A 68 -4.46 -12.22 -16.67
N MET A 69 -5.63 -12.07 -17.30
CA MET A 69 -6.11 -13.00 -18.32
C MET A 69 -6.23 -12.17 -19.60
N PRO A 70 -5.18 -12.06 -20.43
CA PRO A 70 -5.43 -11.88 -21.85
C PRO A 70 -5.99 -13.21 -22.38
N SER A 71 -7.14 -13.09 -23.05
CA SER A 71 -7.94 -14.16 -23.64
C SER A 71 -7.22 -14.95 -24.73
#